data_AF-A0A5D9D9I6-F1
#
_entry.id   AF-A0A5D9D9I6-F1
#
_cell.length_a   1.000
_cell.length_b   1.000
_cell.length_c   1.000
_cell.angle_alpha   90.00
_cell.angle_beta   90.00
_cell.angle_gamma   90.00
#
_symmetry.space_group_name_H-M   'P 1'
#
loop_
_entity.id
_entity.type
_entity.pdbx_description
1 polymer ?
#
loop_
_entity_poly.entity_id
_entity_poly.type
_entity_poly.pdbx_seq_one_letter_code
_entity_poly.pdbx_strand_id
1 'polypeptide(L)' 'MEREFDAEAVIVRYYCDELGCDGEMVRHGDIFLPTGPIQCPHKCSECGTQQNFFDVYPKTVFRQR' A
#
# COMPACT_ATOMS: atom_id res chain seq x y z
N MET A 1 -3.32 -29.99 -15.14
CA MET A 1 -2.01 -29.82 -15.82
C MET A 1 -1.48 -28.49 -15.37
N GLU A 2 -0.37 -28.50 -14.63
CA GLU A 2 0.31 -27.28 -14.18
C GLU A 2 1.08 -26.66 -15.37
N ARG A 3 1.19 -25.33 -15.40
CA ARG A 3 1.97 -24.58 -16.39
C ARG A 3 2.76 -23.50 -15.66
N GLU A 4 4.02 -23.38 -16.01
CA GLU A 4 4.95 -22.42 -15.43
C GLU A 4 5.09 -21.19 -16.34
N PHE A 5 5.24 -20.02 -15.72
CA PHE A 5 5.41 -18.75 -16.39
C PHE A 5 6.40 -17.90 -15.61
N ASP A 6 7.23 -17.14 -16.31
CA ASP A 6 8.13 -16.18 -15.68
C ASP A 6 7.34 -15.06 -15.01
N ALA A 7 7.73 -14.72 -13.78
CA ALA A 7 7.17 -13.60 -13.03
C ALA A 7 8.27 -12.84 -12.30
N GLU A 8 8.10 -11.54 -12.21
CA GLU A 8 8.98 -10.64 -11.46
C GLU A 8 8.30 -10.20 -10.16
N ALA A 9 8.98 -10.36 -9.03
CA ALA A 9 8.51 -9.86 -7.74
C ALA A 9 8.90 -8.39 -7.58
N VAL A 10 7.91 -7.51 -7.39
CA VAL A 10 8.12 -6.09 -7.13
C VAL A 10 7.56 -5.69 -5.77
N ILE A 11 8.23 -4.77 -5.09
CA ILE A 11 7.69 -4.13 -3.89
C ILE A 11 6.97 -2.86 -4.32
N VAL A 12 5.69 -2.77 -3.97
CA VAL A 12 4.88 -1.58 -4.20
C VAL A 12 4.79 -0.79 -2.89
N ARG A 13 5.19 0.48 -2.97
CA ARG A 13 5.06 1.49 -1.91
C ARG A 13 4.09 2.56 -2.38
N TYR A 14 3.43 3.22 -1.44
CA TYR A 14 2.56 4.37 -1.72
C TYR A 14 3.20 5.63 -1.15
N TYR A 15 3.09 6.71 -1.91
CA TYR A 15 3.64 8.03 -1.56
C TYR A 15 2.49 9.04 -1.47
N CYS A 16 2.72 10.11 -0.71
CA CYS A 16 1.72 11.12 -0.42
C CYS A 16 1.38 11.96 -1.65
N ASP A 17 0.08 12.17 -1.89
CA ASP A 17 -0.40 12.98 -3.02
C ASP A 17 -0.46 14.50 -2.72
N GLU A 18 -0.17 14.91 -1.48
CA GLU A 18 -0.14 16.32 -1.09
C GLU A 18 0.95 17.09 -1.84
N LEU A 19 0.59 18.28 -2.36
CA LEU A 19 1.49 19.08 -3.17
C LEU A 19 2.77 19.46 -2.39
N GLY A 20 3.92 19.05 -2.93
CA GLY A 20 5.22 19.35 -2.34
C GLY A 20 5.64 18.39 -1.22
N CYS A 21 4.93 17.27 -1.03
CA CYS A 21 5.33 16.18 -0.13
C CYS A 21 5.70 14.93 -0.94
N ASP A 22 6.75 14.21 -0.51
CA ASP A 22 7.19 12.95 -1.12
C ASP A 22 7.35 11.85 -0.06
N GLY A 23 6.60 11.98 1.03
CA GLY A 23 6.61 11.04 2.15
C GLY A 23 5.88 9.75 1.81
N GLU A 24 6.44 8.62 2.25
CA GLU A 24 5.78 7.32 2.15
C GLU A 24 4.52 7.29 3.02
N MET A 25 3.44 6.71 2.50
CA MET A 25 2.23 6.45 3.24
C MET A 25 2.42 5.14 4.02
N VAL A 26 2.65 5.25 5.33
CA VAL A 26 2.98 4.11 6.21
C VAL A 26 1.74 3.72 7.01
N ARG A 27 1.54 2.41 7.23
CA ARG A 27 0.42 1.91 8.07
C ARG A 27 0.41 2.63 9.42
N HIS A 28 -0.75 3.15 9.79
CA HIS A 28 -0.93 3.93 11.00
C HIS A 28 -2.00 3.27 11.88
N GLY A 29 -1.62 3.04 13.15
CA GLY A 29 -2.47 2.34 14.11
C GLY A 29 -2.45 0.82 13.94
N ASP A 30 -3.01 0.15 14.95
CA ASP A 30 -2.98 -1.31 15.04
C ASP A 30 -4.24 -1.98 14.48
N ILE A 31 -5.29 -1.19 14.25
CA ILE A 31 -6.61 -1.69 13.85
C ILE A 31 -6.85 -1.52 12.35
N PHE A 32 -7.53 -2.51 11.77
CA PHE A 32 -8.24 -2.35 10.50
C PHE A 32 -9.64 -1.82 10.78
N LEU A 33 -10.14 -0.94 9.91
CA LEU A 33 -11.52 -0.46 10.01
C LEU A 33 -12.44 -1.55 9.43
N PRO A 34 -13.44 -2.03 10.20
CA PRO A 34 -14.31 -3.14 9.80
C PRO A 34 -15.41 -2.66 8.82
N THR A 35 -15.00 -2.04 7.71
CA THR A 35 -15.87 -1.62 6.60
C THR A 35 -15.97 -2.74 5.55
N GLY A 36 -16.90 -2.60 4.61
CA GLY A 36 -16.98 -3.46 3.41
C GLY A 36 -16.63 -2.65 2.16
N PRO A 37 -15.42 -2.77 1.58
CA PRO A 37 -14.27 -3.59 1.98
C PRO A 37 -13.50 -3.03 3.20
N ILE A 38 -12.66 -3.87 3.82
CA ILE A 38 -11.83 -3.49 4.98
C ILE A 38 -10.90 -2.33 4.60
N GLN A 39 -10.77 -1.36 5.50
CA GLN A 39 -9.87 -0.22 5.31
C GLN A 39 -8.66 -0.28 6.25
N CYS A 40 -7.51 0.08 5.71
CA CYS A 40 -6.19 0.07 6.33
C CYS A 40 -5.73 1.53 6.49
N PRO A 41 -5.78 2.10 7.70
CA PRO A 41 -5.33 3.48 7.91
C PRO A 41 -3.83 3.61 7.69
N HIS A 42 -3.44 4.66 6.97
CA HIS A 42 -2.06 5.04 6.72
C HIS A 42 -1.88 6.53 6.98
N LYS A 43 -0.66 6.89 7.34
CA LYS A 43 -0.25 8.26 7.61
C LYS A 43 1.04 8.55 6.84
N CYS A 44 1.08 9.70 6.17
CA CYS A 44 2.29 10.19 5.53
C CYS A 44 3.39 10.37 6.58
N SER A 45 4.58 9.86 6.28
CA SER A 45 5.76 10.00 7.15
C SER A 45 6.28 11.43 7.29
N GLU A 46 5.88 12.35 6.41
CA GLU A 46 6.37 13.73 6.38
C GLU A 46 5.31 14.75 6.81
N CYS A 47 4.23 14.91 6.03
CA CYS A 47 3.22 15.94 6.30
C CYS A 47 2.14 15.49 7.30
N GLY A 48 2.09 14.20 7.62
CA GLY A 48 1.13 13.62 8.56
C GLY A 48 -0.30 13.48 8.05
N THR A 49 -0.57 13.77 6.78
CA THR A 49 -1.85 13.47 6.11
C THR A 49 -2.21 12.01 6.28
N GLN A 50 -3.50 11.74 6.53
CA GLN A 50 -4.01 10.40 6.75
C GLN A 50 -4.93 9.98 5.61
N GLN A 51 -4.79 8.73 5.18
CA GLN A 51 -5.63 8.13 4.16
C GLN A 51 -5.87 6.67 4.51
N ASN A 52 -7.07 6.19 4.17
CA ASN A 52 -7.40 4.78 4.29
C ASN A 52 -7.21 4.10 2.93
N PHE A 53 -6.47 2.98 2.93
CA PHE A 53 -6.29 2.13 1.76
C PHE A 53 -7.02 0.81 1.92
N PHE A 54 -7.22 0.07 0.82
CA PHE A 54 -7.79 -1.29 0.87
C PHE A 54 -6.73 -2.38 1.02
N ASP A 55 -5.46 -2.02 0.86
CA ASP A 55 -4.31 -2.89 1.04
C ASP A 55 -3.38 -2.30 2.11
N VAL A 56 -2.51 -3.14 2.68
CA VAL A 56 -1.38 -2.70 3.49
C VAL A 56 -0.19 -2.46 2.58
N TYR A 57 0.43 -1.29 2.70
CA TYR A 57 1.67 -0.95 2.01
C TYR A 57 2.85 -0.84 3.00
N PRO A 58 4.07 -1.25 2.59
CA PRO A 58 4.40 -1.85 1.30
C PRO A 58 3.83 -3.26 1.11
N LYS A 59 3.63 -3.66 -0.16
CA LYS A 59 3.22 -5.03 -0.53
C LYS A 59 4.07 -5.62 -1.64
N THR A 60 4.29 -6.93 -1.61
CA THR A 60 4.92 -7.68 -2.70
C THR A 60 3.86 -8.05 -3.74
N VAL A 61 4.12 -7.73 -5.00
CA VAL A 61 3.27 -8.08 -6.15
C VAL A 61 4.10 -8.86 -7.16
N PHE A 62 3.54 -9.92 -7.74
CA PHE A 62 4.15 -10.63 -8.86
C PHE A 62 3.57 -10.09 -10.18
N ARG A 63 4.44 -9.74 -11.12
CA ARG A 63 4.05 -9.28 -12.47
C ARG A 63 4.57 -10.26 -13.50
N GLN A 64 3.70 -10.73 -14.38
CA GLN A 64 4.10 -11.49 -15.57
C GLN A 64 4.53 -10.50 -16.66
N ARG A 65 5.54 -10.88 -17.45
CA ARG A 65 6.02 -10.09 -18.59
C ARG A 65 5.30 -10.45 -19.88
#